data_AF-A0A9C6TU86-F1
#
_entry.id   AF-A0A9C6TU86-F1
#
_cell.length_a   1.000
_cell.length_b   1.000
_cell.length_c   1.000
_cell.angle_alpha   90.00
_cell.angle_beta   90.00
_cell.angle_gamma   90.00
#
_symmetry.space_group_name_H-M   'P 1'
#
loop_
_entity.id
_entity.type
_entity.pdbx_description
1 polymer ?
#
loop_
_entity_poly.entity_id
_entity_poly.type
_entity_poly.pdbx_seq_one_letter_code
_entity_poly.pdbx_strand_id
1 'polypeptide(L)' 'MLNFIGTPHWMSPEVIQESRYDGKVDVWALGVSAIEMAEGVPPRSSVHPMRVLFMISIEPAPMLEDKEKWFVSLL' A
#
# COMPACT_ATOMS: atom_id res chain seq x y z
N MET A 1 -7.58 23.51 0.15
CA MET A 1 -7.23 22.64 1.29
C MET A 1 -7.52 21.22 0.84
N LEU A 2 -6.50 20.46 0.43
CA LEU A 2 -6.66 19.04 0.08
C LEU A 2 -6.97 18.32 1.39
N ASN A 3 -8.26 18.11 1.68
CA ASN A 3 -8.63 17.22 2.77
C ASN A 3 -8.06 15.84 2.41
N PHE A 4 -7.24 15.30 3.30
CA PHE A 4 -6.75 13.93 3.28
C PHE A 4 -7.95 12.98 3.29
N ILE A 5 -8.51 12.69 2.12
CA ILE A 5 -9.57 11.68 1.98
C ILE A 5 -8.83 10.36 1.78
N GLY A 6 -8.61 9.66 2.89
CA GLY A 6 -8.00 8.33 2.94
C GLY A 6 -6.68 8.27 3.74
N THR A 7 -6.31 7.06 4.15
CA THR A 7 -4.99 6.76 4.69
C THR A 7 -4.09 6.37 3.51
N PRO A 8 -3.14 7.22 3.05
CA PRO A 8 -2.55 7.13 1.71
C PRO A 8 -1.82 5.82 1.40
N HIS A 9 -1.40 5.06 2.42
CA HIS A 9 -0.71 3.78 2.23
C HIS A 9 -1.58 2.70 1.57
N TRP A 10 -2.92 2.78 1.70
CA TRP A 10 -3.87 1.81 1.14
C TRP A 10 -4.51 2.26 -0.18
N MET A 11 -4.17 3.45 -0.67
CA MET A 11 -4.69 3.95 -1.93
C MET A 11 -3.99 3.28 -3.10
N SER A 12 -4.75 2.80 -4.07
CA SER A 12 -4.17 2.19 -5.28
C SER A 12 -3.66 3.25 -6.26
N PRO A 13 -2.70 2.91 -7.14
CA PRO A 13 -2.13 3.85 -8.11
C PRO A 13 -3.20 4.52 -9.00
N GLU A 14 -4.20 3.76 -9.44
CA GLU A 14 -5.28 4.25 -10.31
C GLU A 14 -6.24 5.23 -9.60
N VAL A 15 -6.45 5.07 -8.29
CA VAL A 15 -7.21 6.05 -7.49
C VAL A 15 -6.43 7.36 -7.39
N ILE A 16 -5.12 7.29 -7.23
CA ILE A 16 -4.25 8.47 -7.09
C ILE A 16 -4.11 9.20 -8.42
N GLN A 17 -3.93 8.48 -9.54
CA GLN A 17 -3.60 9.08 -10.84
C GLN A 17 -4.84 9.46 -11.65
N GLU A 18 -5.87 8.62 -11.66
CA GLU A 18 -7.00 8.75 -12.58
C GLU A 18 -8.31 9.08 -11.84
N SER A 19 -8.29 9.15 -10.50
CA SER A 19 -9.52 9.22 -9.67
C SER A 19 -10.54 8.13 -10.03
N ARG A 20 -10.05 7.01 -10.57
CA ARG A 20 -10.87 5.90 -11.02
C ARG A 20 -11.10 4.94 -9.87
N TYR A 21 -12.36 4.62 -9.61
CA TYR A 21 -12.75 3.71 -8.55
C TYR A 21 -13.45 2.50 -9.18
N ASP A 22 -12.82 1.33 -9.12
CA ASP A 22 -13.43 0.05 -9.48
C ASP A 22 -13.14 -0.99 -8.37
N GLY A 23 -13.70 -2.20 -8.45
CA GLY A 23 -13.51 -3.21 -7.41
C GLY A 23 -12.05 -3.67 -7.21
N LYS A 24 -11.11 -3.31 -8.09
CA LYS A 24 -9.69 -3.69 -7.95
C LYS A 24 -8.97 -2.82 -6.93
N VAL A 25 -9.49 -1.64 -6.62
CA VAL A 25 -8.93 -0.75 -5.58
C VAL A 25 -8.97 -1.43 -4.21
N ASP A 26 -10.00 -2.24 -3.95
CA ASP A 26 -10.14 -3.02 -2.72
C ASP A 26 -9.16 -4.19 -2.68
N VAL A 27 -8.84 -4.79 -3.84
CA VAL A 27 -7.82 -5.85 -3.94
C VAL A 27 -6.44 -5.31 -3.59
N TRP A 28 -6.13 -4.08 -4.05
CA TRP A 28 -4.91 -3.39 -3.64
C TRP A 28 -4.89 -3.14 -2.14
N ALA A 29 -5.95 -2.55 -1.58
CA ALA A 29 -6.04 -2.25 -0.16
C ALA A 29 -5.92 -3.53 0.70
N LEU A 30 -6.49 -4.65 0.24
CA LEU A 30 -6.33 -5.96 0.87
C LEU A 30 -4.87 -6.43 0.86
N GLY A 31 -4.15 -6.28 -0.26
CA GLY A 31 -2.73 -6.63 -0.37
C GLY A 31 -1.86 -5.81 0.59
N VAL A 32 -2.11 -4.49 0.68
CA VAL A 32 -1.45 -3.61 1.65
C VAL A 32 -1.74 -4.05 3.09
N SER A 33 -2.99 -4.37 3.39
CA SER A 33 -3.40 -4.85 4.73
C SER A 33 -2.77 -6.19 5.08
N ALA A 34 -2.59 -7.09 4.10
CA ALA A 34 -1.89 -8.35 4.30
C ALA A 34 -0.41 -8.15 4.67
N ILE A 35 0.27 -7.19 4.03
CA ILE A 35 1.63 -6.81 4.39
C ILE A 35 1.66 -6.19 5.79
N GLU A 36 0.72 -5.30 6.10
CA GLU A 36 0.60 -4.71 7.44
C GLU A 36 0.38 -5.76 8.53
N MET A 37 -0.47 -6.76 8.28
CA MET A 37 -0.69 -7.84 9.25
C MET A 37 0.57 -8.68 9.49
N ALA A 38 1.41 -8.86 8.46
CA ALA A 38 2.68 -9.56 8.60
C ALA A 38 3.72 -8.70 9.33
N GLU A 39 3.88 -7.45 8.94
CA GLU A 39 5.00 -6.59 9.39
C GLU A 39 4.63 -5.70 10.59
N GLY A 40 3.36 -5.64 10.96
CA GLY A 40 2.80 -4.80 12.03
C GLY A 40 2.59 -3.34 11.64
N VAL A 41 3.03 -2.93 10.44
CA VAL A 41 2.89 -1.58 9.90
C VAL A 41 2.68 -1.64 8.39
N PRO A 42 1.96 -0.68 7.79
CA PRO A 42 1.81 -0.64 6.34
C PRO A 42 3.14 -0.29 5.65
N PRO A 43 3.31 -0.65 4.37
CA PRO A 43 4.44 -0.25 3.57
C PRO A 43 4.67 1.27 3.62
N ARG A 44 5.93 1.68 3.77
CA ARG A 44 6.36 3.09 3.79
C ARG A 44 5.79 3.89 4.98
N SER A 45 5.42 3.24 6.09
CA SER A 45 4.82 3.87 7.30
C SER A 45 5.62 5.04 7.90
N SER A 46 6.93 5.09 7.71
CA SER A 46 7.81 6.17 8.17
C SER A 46 7.95 7.35 7.19
N VAL A 47 7.36 7.24 6.00
CA VAL A 47 7.48 8.24 4.93
C VAL A 47 6.34 9.25 5.04
N HIS A 48 6.66 10.53 4.80
CA HIS A 48 5.65 11.59 4.81
C HIS A 48 4.49 11.28 3.85
N PRO A 49 3.21 11.46 4.24
CA PRO A 49 2.04 11.01 3.45
C PRO A 49 2.01 11.49 1.99
N MET A 50 2.37 12.75 1.73
CA MET A 50 2.45 13.28 0.35
C MET A 50 3.48 12.53 -0.51
N ARG A 51 4.57 12.07 0.11
CA ARG A 51 5.62 11.32 -0.59
C ARG A 51 5.18 9.88 -0.85
N VAL A 52 4.40 9.28 0.03
CA VAL A 52 3.79 7.96 -0.18
C VAL A 52 2.94 7.93 -1.45
N LEU A 53 2.10 8.95 -1.67
CA LEU A 53 1.27 9.07 -2.89
C LEU A 53 2.10 9.06 -4.17
N PHE A 54 3.21 9.81 -4.18
CA PHE A 54 4.14 9.81 -5.31
C PHE A 54 4.78 8.44 -5.50
N MET A 55 5.28 7.83 -4.42
CA MET A 55 5.94 6.52 -4.49
C MET A 55 5.00 5.43 -5.03
N ILE A 56 3.74 5.39 -4.57
CA ILE A 56 2.73 4.45 -5.09
C ILE A 56 2.50 4.62 -6.60
N SER A 57 2.67 5.83 -7.12
CA SER A 57 2.41 6.13 -8.53
C SER A 57 3.55 5.75 -9.47
N ILE A 58 4.78 5.63 -8.97
CA ILE A 58 5.99 5.48 -9.78
C ILE A 58 6.83 4.23 -9.47
N GLU A 59 6.75 3.73 -8.24
CA GLU A 59 7.52 2.58 -7.78
C GLU A 59 6.72 1.30 -8.02
N PRO A 60 7.41 0.14 -8.12
CA PRO A 60 6.72 -1.15 -8.11
C PRO A 60 5.89 -1.35 -6.85
N ALA A 61 4.92 -2.26 -6.95
CA ALA A 61 4.08 -2.67 -5.82
C ALA A 61 4.96 -3.13 -4.63
N PRO A 62 4.60 -2.74 -3.40
CA PRO A 62 5.37 -3.13 -2.22
C PRO A 62 5.37 -4.66 -2.05
N MET A 63 6.45 -5.17 -1.48
CA MET A 63 6.58 -6.56 -1.09
C MET A 63 7.04 -6.61 0.36
N LEU A 64 6.89 -7.78 0.99
CA LEU A 64 7.45 -8.04 2.32
C LEU A 64 8.97 -7.79 2.32
N GLU A 65 9.47 -7.13 3.35
CA GLU A 65 10.89 -6.84 3.55
C GLU A 65 11.69 -8.14 3.74
N ASP A 66 11.16 -9.06 4.54
CA ASP A 66 11.75 -10.38 4.79
C ASP A 66 10.82 -11.48 4.27
N LYS A 67 10.97 -11.80 2.98
CA LYS A 67 10.17 -12.82 2.30
C LYS A 67 10.35 -14.20 2.94
N GLU A 68 11.59 -14.57 3.27
CA GLU A 68 11.95 -15.91 3.76
C GLU A 68 11.30 -16.21 5.12
N LYS A 69 11.23 -15.21 6.01
CA LYS A 69 10.55 -15.35 7.30
C LYS A 69 9.09 -15.82 7.19
N TRP A 70 8.39 -15.38 6.14
CA TRP A 70 6.97 -15.70 5.96
C TRP A 70 6.73 -16.89 5.03
N PHE A 71 7.67 -17.24 4.15
CA PHE A 71 7.58 -18.46 3.35
C PHE A 71 7.83 -19.72 4.19
N VAL A 72 8.71 -19.65 5.19
CA VAL A 72 9.01 -20.80 6.07
C VAL A 72 7.89 -21.05 7.10
N SER A 73 7.07 -20.05 7.43
CA SER A 73 5.94 -20.22 8.37
C SER A 73 4.63 -20.70 7.72
N LEU A 74 4.58 -20.74 6.39
CA LEU A 74 3.45 -21.24 5.60
C LEU A 74 3.63 -22.69 5.11
N LEU A 75 4.77 -23.31 5.43
CA LEU A 75 5.07 -24.75 5.23
C LEU A 75 5.08 -25.47 6.59
#